data_AF-A0A1Z8U080-F1
#
_entry.id   AF-A0A1Z8U080-F1
#
_cell.length_a   1.000
_cell.length_b   1.000
_cell.length_c   1.000
_cell.angle_alpha   90.00
_cell.angle_beta   90.00
_cell.angle_gamma   90.00
#
_symmetry.space_group_name_H-M   'P 1'
#
loop_
_entity.id
_entity.type
_entity.pdbx_description
1 polymer ?
#
loop_
_entity_poly.entity_id
_entity_poly.type
_entity_poly.pdbx_seq_one_letter_code
_entity_poly.pdbx_strand_id
1 'polypeptide(L)'
;MPKSTLNLGSSPNDGTGSNLRTGGTIINNNFNEIYTNLGDGTNLKPYIDFADDTSTVLRANIGQPITVTGGLGIDTAIASGKLQISVNSSVLTATASATLTNKSISLTNNTVTGTLTEFNTAITGTDFASTDQTQTLTNKSMNGSLNTFTNIGNNSLTNSGFTIRDNTSTTDVVSLGETLSILGTGSVSSSVTGNTVTLNVSNLSNSDLSGSAGITNANLANSSITIGNSSISLGGTLSSAGNFNLSGTSSLSGTGTIDTTGSGSKVRANFANFASFPNYANYSGLFALEETGLVPYVASQSGYIRLLSENDGVERHTNVTITGISNGDVLKWVSGNGRFEPSAESGGSSLIVQEEGSSLSTAASTLNFVGSAVTATGSGATKTITITGGASALNDLSDVTNSSPVAGHTLVYNGSAWVQATTPVSQLLVTANGSSAFLFTGAGFPSTSGDNPALHLKKGNTYYFINNSGGSHPFRIQSTTGTGGTAYNTGVTNNAASSGAIIFHVSMDTPATLYYQCTSHGGMNGTINIT
;
A
#
# COMPACT_ATOMS: atom_id res chain seq x y z
N MET A 1 -86.77 -87.66 136.53
CA MET A 1 -86.87 -88.02 137.96
C MET A 1 -85.99 -89.23 138.20
N PRO A 2 -85.43 -89.46 139.40
CA PRO A 2 -84.71 -90.70 139.62
C PRO A 2 -85.67 -91.88 139.50
N LYS A 3 -85.22 -92.96 138.83
CA LYS A 3 -85.99 -94.20 138.65
C LYS A 3 -86.59 -94.63 139.99
N SER A 4 -87.90 -94.74 140.04
CA SER A 4 -88.60 -95.29 141.20
C SER A 4 -88.95 -96.76 140.95
N THR A 5 -88.89 -97.61 141.99
CA THR A 5 -89.10 -99.07 141.85
C THR A 5 -90.19 -99.57 142.79
N LEU A 6 -91.03 -100.51 142.33
CA LEU A 6 -91.99 -101.17 143.20
C LEU A 6 -91.30 -101.94 144.33
N ASN A 7 -91.78 -101.80 145.57
CA ASN A 7 -91.41 -102.68 146.69
C ASN A 7 -92.44 -103.82 146.79
N LEU A 8 -92.01 -105.07 146.73
CA LEU A 8 -92.87 -106.24 146.66
C LEU A 8 -93.30 -106.79 148.04
N GLY A 9 -92.76 -106.24 149.14
CA GLY A 9 -92.99 -106.75 150.50
C GLY A 9 -92.13 -107.97 150.83
N SER A 10 -92.26 -108.48 152.05
CA SER A 10 -91.41 -109.56 152.58
C SER A 10 -92.05 -110.94 152.42
N SER A 11 -93.39 -111.01 152.43
CA SER A 11 -94.18 -112.22 152.21
C SER A 11 -95.56 -111.87 151.60
N PRO A 12 -96.23 -112.82 150.91
CA PRO A 12 -97.52 -112.54 150.29
C PRO A 12 -98.58 -112.10 151.31
N ASN A 13 -99.28 -111.00 151.02
CA ASN A 13 -100.37 -110.43 151.83
C ASN A 13 -100.00 -110.05 153.29
N ASP A 14 -98.72 -109.82 153.58
CA ASP A 14 -98.29 -109.34 154.91
C ASP A 14 -98.60 -107.86 155.18
N GLY A 15 -99.04 -107.12 154.15
CA GLY A 15 -99.37 -105.70 154.25
C GLY A 15 -98.18 -104.74 154.19
N THR A 16 -96.93 -105.22 154.02
CA THR A 16 -95.71 -104.38 153.97
C THR A 16 -95.27 -103.99 152.55
N GLY A 17 -95.78 -104.70 151.54
CA GLY A 17 -95.52 -104.40 150.14
C GLY A 17 -96.21 -103.12 149.65
N SER A 18 -95.68 -102.53 148.58
CA SER A 18 -96.35 -101.44 147.88
C SER A 18 -97.71 -101.94 147.43
N ASN A 19 -98.75 -101.30 147.93
CA ASN A 19 -100.07 -101.57 147.41
C ASN A 19 -100.15 -101.14 145.93
N LEU A 20 -101.17 -101.65 145.24
CA LEU A 20 -101.37 -101.44 143.81
C LEU A 20 -101.37 -99.95 143.43
N ARG A 21 -101.85 -99.07 144.33
CA ARG A 21 -101.86 -97.62 144.11
C ARG A 21 -100.44 -97.05 144.09
N THR A 22 -99.63 -97.32 145.10
CA THR A 22 -98.22 -96.85 145.14
C THR A 22 -97.41 -97.41 143.97
N GLY A 23 -97.58 -98.70 143.65
CA GLY A 23 -96.90 -99.33 142.53
C GLY A 23 -97.30 -98.76 141.17
N GLY A 24 -98.60 -98.52 140.98
CA GLY A 24 -99.13 -97.85 139.79
C GLY A 24 -98.57 -96.45 139.60
N THR A 25 -98.46 -95.66 140.66
CA THR A 25 -97.83 -94.32 140.60
C THR A 25 -96.38 -94.39 140.13
N ILE A 26 -95.60 -95.35 140.64
CA ILE A 26 -94.19 -95.51 140.29
C ILE A 26 -94.01 -95.85 138.80
N ILE A 27 -94.76 -96.81 138.27
CA ILE A 27 -94.67 -97.20 136.86
C ILE A 27 -95.06 -96.02 135.96
N ASN A 28 -96.19 -95.37 136.26
CA ASN A 28 -96.65 -94.23 135.48
C ASN A 28 -95.62 -93.09 135.48
N ASN A 29 -94.98 -92.82 136.62
CA ASN A 29 -93.95 -91.78 136.70
C ASN A 29 -92.71 -92.10 135.83
N ASN A 30 -92.23 -93.34 135.83
CA ASN A 30 -91.09 -93.73 135.00
C ASN A 30 -91.43 -93.64 133.49
N PHE A 31 -92.62 -94.08 133.08
CA PHE A 31 -93.03 -93.96 131.67
C PHE A 31 -93.30 -92.49 131.28
N ASN A 32 -93.95 -91.72 132.15
CA ASN A 32 -94.14 -90.28 131.92
C ASN A 32 -92.82 -89.56 131.71
N GLU A 33 -91.76 -89.92 132.45
CA GLU A 33 -90.43 -89.33 132.25
C GLU A 33 -89.87 -89.62 130.86
N ILE A 34 -89.95 -90.86 130.40
CA ILE A 34 -89.44 -91.26 129.08
C ILE A 34 -90.22 -90.53 127.98
N TYR A 35 -91.55 -90.52 128.07
CA TYR A 35 -92.40 -89.86 127.08
C TYR A 35 -92.28 -88.34 127.10
N THR A 36 -91.99 -87.74 128.25
CA THR A 36 -91.77 -86.29 128.35
C THR A 36 -90.43 -85.89 127.75
N ASN A 37 -89.34 -86.63 128.03
CA ASN A 37 -88.00 -86.23 127.61
C ASN A 37 -87.65 -86.68 126.19
N LEU A 38 -88.15 -87.83 125.74
CA LEU A 38 -87.89 -88.38 124.40
C LEU A 38 -89.11 -88.30 123.49
N GLY A 39 -90.09 -87.48 123.87
CA GLY A 39 -91.39 -87.38 123.22
C GLY A 39 -92.07 -86.05 123.49
N ASP A 40 -93.38 -86.06 123.59
CA ASP A 40 -94.20 -84.89 123.92
C ASP A 40 -95.03 -85.06 125.22
N GLY A 41 -94.71 -86.08 126.01
CA GLY A 41 -95.44 -86.46 127.21
C GLY A 41 -96.57 -87.46 126.96
N THR A 42 -96.95 -87.73 125.70
CA THR A 42 -97.96 -88.76 125.35
C THR A 42 -97.43 -89.76 124.32
N ASN A 43 -96.67 -89.31 123.31
CA ASN A 43 -96.03 -90.14 122.29
C ASN A 43 -94.51 -89.94 122.30
N LEU A 44 -93.75 -91.00 122.00
CA LEU A 44 -92.31 -90.87 121.74
C LEU A 44 -92.07 -90.27 120.35
N LYS A 45 -91.01 -89.48 120.22
CA LYS A 45 -90.58 -88.86 118.95
C LYS A 45 -89.29 -89.54 118.48
N PRO A 46 -89.37 -90.58 117.63
CA PRO A 46 -88.20 -91.33 117.22
C PRO A 46 -87.48 -90.65 116.04
N TYR A 47 -87.27 -89.34 116.07
CA TYR A 47 -86.62 -88.58 114.99
C TYR A 47 -85.84 -87.35 115.51
N ILE A 48 -84.90 -86.85 114.69
CA ILE A 48 -84.13 -85.61 114.90
C ILE A 48 -84.39 -84.66 113.72
N ASP A 49 -84.49 -83.36 114.01
CA ASP A 49 -84.68 -82.29 113.03
C ASP A 49 -83.35 -81.52 112.81
N PHE A 50 -82.97 -81.26 111.57
CA PHE A 50 -81.84 -80.41 111.15
C PHE A 50 -82.35 -79.23 110.32
N ALA A 51 -81.97 -78.00 110.69
CA ALA A 51 -82.41 -76.78 110.00
C ALA A 51 -81.25 -76.07 109.30
N ASP A 52 -81.50 -75.43 108.16
CA ASP A 52 -80.56 -74.49 107.54
C ASP A 52 -80.83 -73.03 107.93
N ASP A 53 -79.90 -72.13 107.57
CA ASP A 53 -80.00 -70.68 107.83
C ASP A 53 -81.16 -70.02 107.07
N THR A 54 -81.80 -70.74 106.14
CA THR A 54 -82.99 -70.29 105.40
C THR A 54 -84.30 -70.89 105.94
N SER A 55 -84.25 -71.52 107.12
CA SER A 55 -85.37 -72.06 107.90
C SER A 55 -86.02 -73.35 107.38
N THR A 56 -85.37 -74.06 106.45
CA THR A 56 -85.85 -75.37 105.98
C THR A 56 -85.46 -76.46 106.99
N VAL A 57 -86.43 -77.19 107.54
CA VAL A 57 -86.17 -78.26 108.52
C VAL A 57 -86.30 -79.64 107.87
N LEU A 58 -85.21 -80.39 107.87
CA LEU A 58 -85.18 -81.80 107.48
C LEU A 58 -85.34 -82.70 108.71
N ARG A 59 -86.41 -83.50 108.74
CA ARG A 59 -86.68 -84.49 109.79
C ARG A 59 -86.17 -85.87 109.38
N ALA A 60 -85.34 -86.49 110.21
CA ALA A 60 -84.84 -87.84 110.00
C ALA A 60 -85.17 -88.75 111.19
N ASN A 61 -85.73 -89.93 110.92
CA ASN A 61 -85.98 -90.93 111.96
C ASN A 61 -84.65 -91.42 112.57
N ILE A 62 -84.64 -91.65 113.89
CA ILE A 62 -83.50 -92.17 114.61
C ILE A 62 -83.08 -93.50 113.98
N GLY A 63 -81.82 -93.57 113.54
CA GLY A 63 -81.26 -94.70 112.80
C GLY A 63 -81.05 -94.47 111.30
N GLN A 64 -81.54 -93.36 110.72
CA GLN A 64 -81.25 -92.97 109.32
C GLN A 64 -80.16 -91.89 109.24
N PRO A 65 -79.17 -91.99 108.32
CA PRO A 65 -78.12 -90.99 108.17
C PRO A 65 -78.58 -89.72 107.43
N ILE A 66 -77.93 -88.58 107.71
CA ILE A 66 -78.09 -87.30 106.99
C ILE A 66 -76.78 -86.98 106.25
N THR A 67 -76.85 -86.52 105.00
CA THR A 67 -75.68 -86.23 104.15
C THR A 67 -75.60 -84.73 103.79
N VAL A 68 -74.41 -84.13 103.89
CA VAL A 68 -74.10 -82.75 103.44
C VAL A 68 -73.03 -82.82 102.34
N THR A 69 -73.26 -82.19 101.18
CA THR A 69 -72.37 -82.24 100.00
C THR A 69 -71.75 -80.88 99.68
N GLY A 70 -70.45 -80.84 99.34
CA GLY A 70 -69.72 -79.65 98.86
C GLY A 70 -69.81 -79.39 97.34
N GLY A 71 -69.55 -78.16 96.90
CA GLY A 71 -69.55 -77.70 95.50
C GLY A 71 -68.15 -77.27 95.00
N LEU A 72 -68.05 -76.65 93.81
CA LEU A 72 -66.74 -76.21 93.27
C LEU A 72 -66.08 -75.20 94.22
N GLY A 73 -64.88 -75.52 94.72
CA GLY A 73 -64.16 -74.68 95.68
C GLY A 73 -64.49 -74.95 97.16
N ILE A 74 -65.47 -75.81 97.48
CA ILE A 74 -65.90 -76.17 98.84
C ILE A 74 -65.98 -77.70 99.00
N ASP A 75 -65.16 -78.26 99.87
CA ASP A 75 -65.16 -79.68 100.22
C ASP A 75 -65.84 -79.94 101.57
N THR A 76 -66.64 -81.00 101.66
CA THR A 76 -67.31 -81.45 102.90
C THR A 76 -66.86 -82.86 103.28
N ALA A 77 -66.46 -83.09 104.54
CA ALA A 77 -66.01 -84.39 105.04
C ALA A 77 -66.52 -84.70 106.45
N ILE A 78 -66.80 -85.97 106.76
CA ILE A 78 -67.08 -86.44 108.13
C ILE A 78 -65.91 -87.31 108.60
N ALA A 79 -65.23 -86.90 109.66
CA ALA A 79 -64.13 -87.65 110.28
C ALA A 79 -64.19 -87.53 111.80
N SER A 80 -63.96 -88.64 112.51
CA SER A 80 -63.91 -88.68 113.97
C SER A 80 -65.09 -88.02 114.69
N GLY A 81 -66.30 -88.17 114.14
CA GLY A 81 -67.54 -87.63 114.70
C GLY A 81 -67.76 -86.12 114.48
N LYS A 82 -66.97 -85.45 113.62
CA LYS A 82 -67.15 -84.04 113.24
C LYS A 82 -67.48 -83.91 111.75
N LEU A 83 -68.38 -82.98 111.41
CA LEU A 83 -68.57 -82.49 110.05
C LEU A 83 -67.61 -81.32 109.79
N GLN A 84 -66.78 -81.41 108.76
CA GLN A 84 -65.86 -80.36 108.31
C GLN A 84 -66.29 -79.83 106.94
N ILE A 85 -66.24 -78.51 106.77
CA ILE A 85 -66.49 -77.81 105.50
C ILE A 85 -65.28 -76.90 105.23
N SER A 86 -64.58 -77.08 104.11
CA SER A 86 -63.30 -76.41 103.80
C SER A 86 -63.30 -75.82 102.40
N VAL A 87 -62.62 -74.68 102.19
CA VAL A 87 -62.33 -74.15 100.84
C VAL A 87 -61.05 -74.78 100.27
N ASN A 88 -61.05 -75.18 99.00
CA ASN A 88 -59.88 -75.80 98.33
C ASN A 88 -59.28 -74.96 97.19
N SER A 89 -59.84 -73.77 96.90
CA SER A 89 -59.38 -72.83 95.86
C SER A 89 -59.52 -71.38 96.33
N SER A 90 -58.78 -70.43 95.74
CA SER A 90 -58.92 -69.00 96.04
C SER A 90 -60.26 -68.47 95.52
N VAL A 91 -61.13 -68.05 96.43
CA VAL A 91 -62.41 -67.41 96.12
C VAL A 91 -62.24 -65.90 96.22
N LEU A 92 -62.51 -65.18 95.14
CA LEU A 92 -62.54 -63.72 95.16
C LEU A 92 -63.94 -63.27 95.62
N THR A 93 -64.00 -62.52 96.73
CA THR A 93 -65.28 -62.01 97.25
C THR A 93 -65.53 -60.60 96.73
N ALA A 94 -66.81 -60.26 96.54
CA ALA A 94 -67.24 -59.04 95.84
C ALA A 94 -66.88 -57.71 96.54
N THR A 95 -66.30 -57.74 97.76
CA THR A 95 -66.11 -56.55 98.60
C THR A 95 -64.67 -56.30 99.03
N ALA A 96 -63.71 -57.12 98.60
CA ALA A 96 -62.30 -56.96 98.98
C ALA A 96 -61.44 -56.43 97.82
N SER A 97 -60.51 -55.51 98.13
CA SER A 97 -59.44 -55.15 97.20
C SER A 97 -58.47 -56.32 97.04
N ALA A 98 -58.10 -56.62 95.80
CA ALA A 98 -57.21 -57.74 95.48
C ALA A 98 -56.13 -57.33 94.49
N THR A 99 -54.90 -57.77 94.75
CA THR A 99 -53.78 -57.64 93.82
C THR A 99 -53.73 -58.87 92.91
N LEU A 100 -53.88 -58.65 91.60
CA LEU A 100 -53.75 -59.71 90.60
C LEU A 100 -52.33 -59.72 90.02
N THR A 101 -51.46 -60.58 90.54
CA THR A 101 -50.07 -60.71 90.04
C THR A 101 -49.97 -61.70 88.89
N ASN A 102 -49.29 -61.32 87.81
CA ASN A 102 -49.05 -62.15 86.61
C ASN A 102 -50.33 -62.72 85.98
N LYS A 103 -51.44 -61.97 86.05
CA LYS A 103 -52.70 -62.33 85.39
C LYS A 103 -52.92 -61.42 84.19
N SER A 104 -53.37 -62.01 83.09
CA SER A 104 -53.92 -61.26 81.96
C SER A 104 -55.38 -60.91 82.26
N ILE A 105 -55.71 -59.62 82.26
CA ILE A 105 -57.09 -59.14 82.29
C ILE A 105 -57.53 -58.92 80.83
N SER A 106 -58.41 -59.78 80.33
CA SER A 106 -59.00 -59.58 79.01
C SER A 106 -60.05 -58.47 79.06
N LEU A 107 -59.88 -57.42 78.26
CA LEU A 107 -60.82 -56.29 78.21
C LEU A 107 -62.12 -56.62 77.45
N THR A 108 -62.18 -57.73 76.72
CA THR A 108 -63.42 -58.15 76.04
C THR A 108 -64.54 -58.47 77.04
N ASN A 109 -64.15 -59.03 78.19
CA ASN A 109 -65.09 -59.47 79.24
C ASN A 109 -64.97 -58.64 80.52
N ASN A 110 -64.05 -57.67 80.58
CA ASN A 110 -63.82 -56.83 81.75
C ASN A 110 -63.85 -55.36 81.34
N THR A 111 -64.60 -54.55 82.08
CA THR A 111 -64.56 -53.09 81.94
C THR A 111 -63.54 -52.53 82.92
N VAL A 112 -62.55 -51.76 82.41
CA VAL A 112 -61.58 -51.03 83.23
C VAL A 112 -61.86 -49.54 83.06
N THR A 113 -62.24 -48.86 84.14
CA THR A 113 -62.64 -47.44 84.12
C THR A 113 -61.61 -46.56 84.83
N GLY A 114 -61.30 -45.40 84.25
CA GLY A 114 -60.42 -44.36 84.80
C GLY A 114 -60.41 -43.12 83.89
N THR A 115 -59.99 -41.99 84.44
CA THR A 115 -59.75 -40.74 83.70
C THR A 115 -58.41 -40.79 82.96
N LEU A 116 -58.22 -39.94 81.95
CA LEU A 116 -56.95 -39.82 81.24
C LEU A 116 -55.78 -39.52 82.20
N THR A 117 -56.01 -38.69 83.21
CA THR A 117 -55.03 -38.37 84.27
C THR A 117 -54.68 -39.58 85.12
N GLU A 118 -55.68 -40.37 85.54
CA GLU A 118 -55.45 -41.59 86.33
C GLU A 118 -54.67 -42.62 85.53
N PHE A 119 -54.98 -42.80 84.24
CA PHE A 119 -54.24 -43.70 83.36
C PHE A 119 -52.81 -43.19 83.06
N ASN A 120 -52.62 -41.90 82.82
CA ASN A 120 -51.28 -41.30 82.63
C ASN A 120 -50.41 -41.39 83.89
N THR A 121 -51.01 -41.33 85.08
CA THR A 121 -50.29 -41.51 86.34
C THR A 121 -49.95 -42.99 86.59
N ALA A 122 -50.81 -43.90 86.15
CA ALA A 122 -50.63 -45.34 86.34
C ALA A 122 -49.53 -45.96 85.46
N ILE A 123 -49.13 -45.28 84.38
CA ILE A 123 -48.09 -45.75 83.45
C ILE A 123 -46.77 -45.02 83.69
N THR A 124 -45.67 -45.74 83.79
CA THR A 124 -44.36 -45.19 84.21
C THR A 124 -43.43 -44.80 83.05
N GLY A 125 -43.95 -44.50 81.85
CA GLY A 125 -43.10 -44.34 80.65
C GLY A 125 -43.55 -43.32 79.59
N THR A 126 -44.80 -43.35 79.15
CA THR A 126 -45.29 -42.47 78.06
C THR A 126 -46.72 -42.07 78.32
N ASP A 127 -47.06 -40.80 78.10
CA ASP A 127 -48.43 -40.31 78.23
C ASP A 127 -49.32 -40.80 77.07
N PHE A 128 -50.59 -41.10 77.37
CA PHE A 128 -51.66 -41.18 76.41
C PHE A 128 -52.00 -39.80 75.86
N ALA A 129 -52.04 -39.69 74.53
CA ALA A 129 -52.63 -38.55 73.85
C ALA A 129 -54.15 -38.75 73.71
N SER A 130 -54.95 -37.71 73.98
CA SER A 130 -56.41 -37.76 73.72
C SER A 130 -56.72 -37.42 72.25
N THR A 131 -57.92 -37.71 71.78
CA THR A 131 -58.37 -37.39 70.41
C THR A 131 -59.24 -36.13 70.32
N ASP A 132 -59.62 -35.56 71.47
CA ASP A 132 -60.70 -34.59 71.63
C ASP A 132 -60.31 -33.34 72.42
N GLN A 133 -59.07 -33.25 72.92
CA GLN A 133 -58.57 -32.10 73.67
C GLN A 133 -57.30 -31.52 73.02
N THR A 134 -57.09 -30.23 73.24
CA THR A 134 -55.85 -29.52 72.89
C THR A 134 -54.69 -30.11 73.69
N GLN A 135 -53.60 -30.44 73.01
CA GLN A 135 -52.42 -31.04 73.61
C GLN A 135 -51.17 -30.30 73.19
N THR A 136 -50.27 -30.08 74.15
CA THR A 136 -48.92 -29.58 73.88
C THR A 136 -48.01 -30.77 73.63
N LEU A 137 -47.54 -30.91 72.39
CA LEU A 137 -46.59 -31.95 72.01
C LEU A 137 -45.16 -31.38 72.04
N THR A 138 -44.40 -31.73 73.08
CA THR A 138 -42.99 -31.30 73.20
C THR A 138 -42.06 -32.40 72.65
N ASN A 139 -41.03 -32.01 71.89
CA ASN A 139 -40.01 -32.92 71.35
C ASN A 139 -40.56 -34.10 70.51
N LYS A 140 -41.71 -33.91 69.85
CA LYS A 140 -42.25 -34.89 68.90
C LYS A 140 -41.92 -34.48 67.47
N SER A 141 -41.47 -35.45 66.68
CA SER A 141 -41.38 -35.28 65.23
C SER A 141 -42.79 -35.46 64.66
N MET A 142 -43.34 -34.39 64.08
CA MET A 142 -44.57 -34.48 63.29
C MET A 142 -44.16 -34.76 61.85
N ASN A 143 -43.80 -36.01 61.55
CA ASN A 143 -43.45 -36.45 60.22
C ASN A 143 -44.65 -37.17 59.56
N GLY A 144 -44.93 -36.83 58.31
CA GLY A 144 -45.97 -37.48 57.53
C GLY A 144 -46.88 -36.48 56.81
N SER A 145 -47.28 -36.87 55.60
CA SER A 145 -48.16 -36.12 54.70
C SER A 145 -49.58 -35.93 55.22
N LEU A 146 -49.94 -36.58 56.34
CA LEU A 146 -51.26 -36.49 56.97
C LEU A 146 -51.36 -35.39 58.03
N ASN A 147 -50.26 -34.69 58.35
CA ASN A 147 -50.31 -33.54 59.26
C ASN A 147 -50.72 -32.28 58.49
N THR A 148 -51.90 -31.74 58.77
CA THR A 148 -52.36 -30.46 58.20
C THR A 148 -52.14 -29.35 59.22
N PHE A 149 -51.19 -28.46 58.94
CA PHE A 149 -50.98 -27.25 59.75
C PHE A 149 -51.80 -26.09 59.16
N THR A 150 -52.97 -25.83 59.72
CA THR A 150 -53.78 -24.65 59.39
C THR A 150 -53.43 -23.48 60.31
N ASN A 151 -53.45 -22.25 59.79
CA ASN A 151 -53.34 -21.01 60.55
C ASN A 151 -51.97 -20.77 61.25
N ILE A 152 -50.86 -21.21 60.67
CA ILE A 152 -49.54 -20.71 61.11
C ILE A 152 -49.41 -19.26 60.65
N GLY A 153 -49.58 -18.31 61.58
CA GLY A 153 -49.32 -16.90 61.32
C GLY A 153 -47.85 -16.66 61.03
N ASN A 154 -47.53 -15.69 60.16
CA ASN A 154 -46.15 -15.39 59.79
C ASN A 154 -45.27 -15.06 61.02
N ASN A 155 -45.84 -14.38 62.03
CA ASN A 155 -45.18 -14.08 63.31
C ASN A 155 -44.79 -15.32 64.15
N SER A 156 -45.34 -16.48 63.82
CA SER A 156 -45.06 -17.75 64.50
C SER A 156 -43.88 -18.50 63.86
N LEU A 157 -43.39 -18.01 62.71
CA LEU A 157 -42.18 -18.51 62.07
C LEU A 157 -40.96 -17.77 62.64
N THR A 158 -39.91 -18.51 62.98
CA THR A 158 -38.63 -17.91 63.45
C THR A 158 -37.98 -17.01 62.40
N ASN A 159 -38.23 -17.27 61.11
CA ASN A 159 -37.76 -16.49 59.97
C ASN A 159 -38.95 -16.00 59.15
N SER A 160 -39.67 -15.02 59.70
CA SER A 160 -40.92 -14.48 59.15
C SER A 160 -40.74 -13.44 58.04
N GLY A 161 -39.54 -13.27 57.49
CA GLY A 161 -39.25 -12.30 56.43
C GLY A 161 -37.87 -12.50 55.80
N PHE A 162 -37.56 -11.67 54.80
CA PHE A 162 -36.23 -11.57 54.19
C PHE A 162 -35.75 -10.11 54.19
N THR A 163 -34.44 -9.91 54.27
CA THR A 163 -33.82 -8.58 54.30
C THR A 163 -33.36 -8.16 52.91
N ILE A 164 -33.67 -6.93 52.51
CA ILE A 164 -33.13 -6.29 51.32
C ILE A 164 -32.12 -5.21 51.74
N ARG A 165 -31.08 -4.99 50.93
CA ARG A 165 -30.07 -3.95 51.16
C ARG A 165 -29.70 -3.26 49.86
N ASP A 166 -29.61 -1.94 49.86
CA ASP A 166 -29.17 -1.18 48.69
C ASP A 166 -27.65 -0.93 48.67
N ASN A 167 -27.16 -0.23 47.64
CA ASN A 167 -25.76 0.13 47.49
C ASN A 167 -25.32 1.29 48.42
N THR A 168 -26.24 1.95 49.11
CA THR A 168 -25.96 2.97 50.14
C THR A 168 -25.88 2.38 51.55
N SER A 169 -25.96 1.04 51.67
CA SER A 169 -25.93 0.26 52.92
C SER A 169 -27.20 0.36 53.77
N THR A 170 -28.31 0.88 53.24
CA THR A 170 -29.60 0.87 53.92
C THR A 170 -30.21 -0.52 53.85
N THR A 171 -30.70 -1.05 54.98
CA THR A 171 -31.34 -2.37 55.08
C THR A 171 -32.81 -2.23 55.43
N ASP A 172 -33.66 -3.01 54.77
CA ASP A 172 -35.08 -3.10 55.08
C ASP A 172 -35.53 -4.57 55.15
N VAL A 173 -36.61 -4.86 55.87
CA VAL A 173 -37.14 -6.23 56.04
C VAL A 173 -38.52 -6.31 55.41
N VAL A 174 -38.69 -7.27 54.50
CA VAL A 174 -39.98 -7.61 53.90
C VAL A 174 -40.51 -8.86 54.57
N SER A 175 -41.69 -8.77 55.20
CA SER A 175 -42.31 -9.92 55.85
C SER A 175 -42.80 -10.92 54.80
N LEU A 176 -42.74 -12.23 55.09
CA LEU A 176 -43.35 -13.24 54.22
C LEU A 176 -44.86 -12.96 54.09
N GLY A 177 -45.37 -13.00 52.85
CA GLY A 177 -46.75 -12.66 52.53
C GLY A 177 -47.00 -11.18 52.20
N GLU A 178 -46.01 -10.31 52.39
CA GLU A 178 -46.06 -8.93 51.89
C GLU A 178 -45.50 -8.82 50.46
N THR A 179 -45.76 -7.68 49.80
CA THR A 179 -45.26 -7.40 48.45
C THR A 179 -44.03 -6.51 48.49
N LEU A 180 -42.89 -7.00 48.01
CA LEU A 180 -41.72 -6.17 47.72
C LEU A 180 -41.98 -5.35 46.44
N SER A 181 -41.99 -4.02 46.56
CA SER A 181 -42.13 -3.11 45.42
C SER A 181 -40.77 -2.59 44.96
N ILE A 182 -40.41 -2.82 43.69
CA ILE A 182 -39.21 -2.26 43.06
C ILE A 182 -39.67 -1.32 41.95
N LEU A 183 -39.70 -0.02 42.24
CA LEU A 183 -40.19 1.01 41.33
C LEU A 183 -39.02 1.59 40.52
N GLY A 184 -39.10 1.52 39.20
CA GLY A 184 -38.18 2.26 38.32
C GLY A 184 -38.48 3.75 38.36
N THR A 185 -37.44 4.58 38.54
CA THR A 185 -37.52 6.04 38.39
C THR A 185 -36.58 6.50 37.28
N GLY A 186 -36.99 7.51 36.52
CA GLY A 186 -36.19 8.06 35.41
C GLY A 186 -35.92 7.04 34.30
N SER A 187 -34.64 6.80 34.03
CA SER A 187 -34.15 5.97 32.91
C SER A 187 -34.15 4.46 33.19
N VAL A 188 -34.59 4.04 34.39
CA VAL A 188 -34.72 2.62 34.76
C VAL A 188 -36.19 2.23 34.78
N SER A 189 -36.54 1.17 34.06
CA SER A 189 -37.84 0.50 34.11
C SER A 189 -37.71 -0.84 34.80
N SER A 190 -38.71 -1.22 35.61
CA SER A 190 -38.79 -2.51 36.29
C SER A 190 -40.00 -3.31 35.79
N SER A 191 -39.85 -4.62 35.67
CA SER A 191 -40.95 -5.54 35.37
C SER A 191 -40.80 -6.84 36.17
N VAL A 192 -41.92 -7.48 36.49
CA VAL A 192 -41.95 -8.76 37.21
C VAL A 192 -42.67 -9.79 36.34
N THR A 193 -42.02 -10.92 36.09
CA THR A 193 -42.63 -12.07 35.40
C THR A 193 -42.33 -13.33 36.21
N GLY A 194 -43.38 -13.96 36.76
CA GLY A 194 -43.23 -15.07 37.69
C GLY A 194 -42.41 -14.67 38.91
N ASN A 195 -41.26 -15.32 39.11
CA ASN A 195 -40.35 -15.10 40.23
C ASN A 195 -39.11 -14.26 39.85
N THR A 196 -39.08 -13.65 38.67
CA THR A 196 -37.94 -12.85 38.19
C THR A 196 -38.32 -11.38 38.11
N VAL A 197 -37.46 -10.53 38.68
CA VAL A 197 -37.49 -9.07 38.50
C VAL A 197 -36.47 -8.72 37.42
N THR A 198 -36.90 -8.01 36.38
CA THR A 198 -36.02 -7.48 35.33
C THR A 198 -35.95 -5.97 35.43
N LEU A 199 -34.72 -5.43 35.48
CA LEU A 199 -34.44 -4.00 35.46
C LEU A 199 -33.82 -3.64 34.12
N ASN A 200 -34.49 -2.79 33.34
CA ASN A 200 -34.01 -2.34 32.04
C ASN A 200 -33.69 -0.84 32.10
N VAL A 201 -32.49 -0.46 31.68
CA VAL A 201 -32.07 0.93 31.58
C VAL A 201 -32.15 1.38 30.13
N SER A 202 -32.90 2.43 29.85
CA SER A 202 -33.08 3.00 28.50
C SER A 202 -33.33 4.50 28.57
N ASN A 203 -33.16 5.21 27.45
CA ASN A 203 -33.36 6.67 27.36
C ASN A 203 -32.53 7.49 28.34
N LEU A 204 -31.27 7.08 28.58
CA LEU A 204 -30.34 7.84 29.42
C LEU A 204 -30.21 9.28 28.91
N SER A 205 -30.40 10.22 29.82
CA SER A 205 -30.20 11.65 29.62
C SER A 205 -28.77 12.05 29.98
N ASN A 206 -28.34 13.26 29.58
CA ASN A 206 -27.02 13.77 29.96
C ASN A 206 -26.82 13.87 31.49
N SER A 207 -27.88 14.06 32.27
CA SER A 207 -27.81 14.07 33.74
C SER A 207 -27.58 12.67 34.33
N ASP A 208 -27.89 11.61 33.59
CA ASP A 208 -27.63 10.22 34.02
C ASP A 208 -26.16 9.80 33.76
N LEU A 209 -25.44 10.56 32.93
CA LEU A 209 -24.04 10.33 32.62
C LEU A 209 -23.16 11.14 33.57
N SER A 210 -22.28 10.47 34.31
CA SER A 210 -21.30 11.19 35.13
C SER A 210 -20.32 11.96 34.22
N GLY A 211 -19.72 13.04 34.73
CA GLY A 211 -18.63 13.74 34.00
C GLY A 211 -17.39 12.86 33.74
N SER A 212 -17.31 11.70 34.39
CA SER A 212 -16.31 10.66 34.21
C SER A 212 -16.82 9.45 33.41
N ALA A 213 -18.04 9.53 32.86
CA ALA A 213 -18.56 8.48 32.00
C ALA A 213 -17.64 8.39 30.79
N GLY A 214 -16.98 7.24 30.63
CA GLY A 214 -16.05 6.96 29.53
C GLY A 214 -16.78 6.80 28.20
N ILE A 215 -17.60 7.78 27.82
CA ILE A 215 -18.33 7.81 26.56
C ILE A 215 -17.32 8.05 25.47
N THR A 216 -16.90 6.95 24.85
CA THR A 216 -16.01 6.99 23.69
C THR A 216 -16.81 7.26 22.42
N ASN A 217 -16.13 7.66 21.35
CA ASN A 217 -16.77 7.81 20.05
C ASN A 217 -17.46 6.51 19.57
N ALA A 218 -17.00 5.33 19.98
CA ALA A 218 -17.66 4.06 19.65
C ALA A 218 -19.04 3.90 20.29
N ASN A 219 -19.34 4.68 21.34
CA ASN A 219 -20.64 4.68 22.01
C ASN A 219 -21.63 5.68 21.38
N LEU A 220 -21.16 6.57 20.50
CA LEU A 220 -22.00 7.58 19.85
C LEU A 220 -22.49 7.07 18.50
N ALA A 221 -23.79 7.17 18.25
CA ALA A 221 -24.36 6.84 16.94
C ALA A 221 -23.75 7.70 15.81
N ASN A 222 -23.49 8.98 16.11
CA ASN A 222 -22.81 9.93 15.23
C ASN A 222 -21.48 10.34 15.87
N SER A 223 -20.43 9.58 15.58
CA SER A 223 -19.13 9.68 16.25
C SER A 223 -18.11 10.61 15.56
N SER A 224 -18.52 11.26 14.47
CA SER A 224 -17.66 12.12 13.67
C SER A 224 -18.42 13.31 13.07
N ILE A 225 -17.65 14.34 12.70
CA ILE A 225 -18.08 15.44 11.83
C ILE A 225 -17.42 15.26 10.47
N THR A 226 -18.15 15.57 9.39
CA THR A 226 -17.54 15.65 8.05
C THR A 226 -17.19 17.10 7.74
N ILE A 227 -15.94 17.34 7.39
CA ILE A 227 -15.40 18.65 7.00
C ILE A 227 -14.78 18.52 5.61
N GLY A 228 -15.37 19.17 4.61
CA GLY A 228 -15.02 18.96 3.22
C GLY A 228 -15.28 17.51 2.82
N ASN A 229 -14.22 16.76 2.51
CA ASN A 229 -14.28 15.32 2.24
C ASN A 229 -13.71 14.44 3.39
N SER A 230 -13.32 15.02 4.52
CA SER A 230 -12.71 14.30 5.64
C SER A 230 -13.71 14.06 6.76
N SER A 231 -13.84 12.82 7.22
CA SER A 231 -14.54 12.49 8.47
C SER A 231 -13.57 12.59 9.64
N ILE A 232 -13.94 13.32 10.68
CA ILE A 232 -13.13 13.60 11.87
C ILE A 232 -13.90 13.16 13.08
N SER A 233 -13.33 12.22 13.83
CA SER A 233 -13.78 11.85 15.16
C SER A 233 -14.04 13.09 16.03
N LEU A 234 -15.17 13.13 16.74
CA LEU A 234 -15.43 14.19 17.71
C LEU A 234 -14.30 14.24 18.75
N GLY A 235 -13.77 15.44 19.02
CA GLY A 235 -12.60 15.66 19.89
C GLY A 235 -11.24 15.40 19.24
N GLY A 236 -11.20 14.95 17.98
CA GLY A 236 -9.96 14.80 17.21
C GLY A 236 -9.46 16.11 16.60
N THR A 237 -8.20 16.10 16.14
CA THR A 237 -7.58 17.22 15.42
C THR A 237 -7.52 16.92 13.93
N LEU A 238 -7.97 17.84 13.09
CA LEU A 238 -7.86 17.75 11.63
C LEU A 238 -6.56 18.40 11.15
N SER A 239 -5.67 17.61 10.55
CA SER A 239 -4.41 18.11 9.98
C SER A 239 -4.51 18.53 8.51
N SER A 240 -5.39 17.90 7.73
CA SER A 240 -5.64 18.24 6.32
C SER A 240 -7.03 17.78 5.86
N ALA A 241 -7.68 18.60 5.04
CA ALA A 241 -8.95 18.25 4.39
C ALA A 241 -9.01 18.86 2.98
N GLY A 242 -9.70 18.17 2.08
CA GLY A 242 -9.92 18.60 0.70
C GLY A 242 -11.38 19.02 0.46
N ASN A 243 -11.63 19.54 -0.74
CA ASN A 243 -12.96 19.83 -1.26
C ASN A 243 -13.77 20.86 -0.45
N PHE A 244 -13.09 21.87 0.09
CA PHE A 244 -13.78 23.04 0.60
C PHE A 244 -14.30 23.91 -0.54
N ASN A 245 -15.62 24.03 -0.65
CA ASN A 245 -16.24 25.05 -1.49
C ASN A 245 -16.45 26.32 -0.65
N LEU A 246 -15.51 27.27 -0.74
CA LEU A 246 -15.68 28.61 -0.16
C LEU A 246 -16.45 29.47 -1.15
N SER A 247 -17.71 29.79 -0.83
CA SER A 247 -18.61 30.58 -1.70
C SER A 247 -19.28 31.71 -0.91
N GLY A 248 -19.80 32.73 -1.60
CA GLY A 248 -20.41 33.89 -0.94
C GLY A 248 -19.37 34.82 -0.31
N THR A 249 -19.58 35.21 0.96
CA THR A 249 -18.71 36.14 1.71
C THR A 249 -17.57 35.44 2.48
N SER A 250 -17.34 34.15 2.25
CA SER A 250 -16.26 33.39 2.88
C SER A 250 -14.88 33.85 2.42
N SER A 251 -13.90 33.91 3.34
CA SER A 251 -12.52 34.28 3.06
C SER A 251 -11.53 33.27 3.62
N LEU A 252 -10.34 33.20 3.01
CA LEU A 252 -9.17 32.59 3.60
C LEU A 252 -8.30 33.72 4.17
N SER A 253 -8.17 33.77 5.50
CA SER A 253 -7.42 34.82 6.21
C SER A 253 -6.42 34.20 7.20
N GLY A 254 -5.26 34.83 7.40
CA GLY A 254 -4.23 34.36 8.32
C GLY A 254 -2.83 34.60 7.75
N THR A 255 -1.83 33.93 8.32
CA THR A 255 -0.42 34.01 7.90
C THR A 255 -0.01 32.90 6.92
N GLY A 256 -0.93 32.01 6.55
CA GLY A 256 -0.66 30.86 5.67
C GLY A 256 -0.53 31.21 4.19
N THR A 257 0.00 30.27 3.40
CA THR A 257 0.16 30.40 1.94
C THR A 257 -1.01 29.76 1.18
N ILE A 258 -1.19 30.17 -0.08
CA ILE A 258 -2.04 29.46 -1.05
C ILE A 258 -1.09 28.82 -2.07
N ASP A 259 -1.00 27.48 -2.06
CA ASP A 259 -0.21 26.70 -3.02
C ASP A 259 -1.15 25.97 -3.98
N THR A 260 -1.09 26.31 -5.27
CA THR A 260 -1.92 25.73 -6.31
C THR A 260 -1.05 25.21 -7.46
N THR A 261 -0.86 23.90 -7.52
CA THR A 261 -0.03 23.24 -8.54
C THR A 261 -0.83 22.58 -9.67
N GLY A 262 -2.15 22.47 -9.51
CA GLY A 262 -3.05 21.86 -10.49
C GLY A 262 -3.25 22.71 -11.74
N SER A 263 -3.32 22.07 -12.91
CA SER A 263 -3.67 22.76 -14.16
C SER A 263 -5.05 23.40 -14.05
N GLY A 264 -5.17 24.68 -14.40
CA GLY A 264 -6.45 25.40 -14.41
C GLY A 264 -6.87 26.00 -13.07
N SER A 265 -6.00 26.04 -12.05
CA SER A 265 -6.21 26.82 -10.83
C SER A 265 -6.44 28.30 -11.16
N LYS A 266 -7.46 28.90 -10.53
CA LYS A 266 -7.86 30.30 -10.77
C LYS A 266 -7.75 31.10 -9.49
N VAL A 267 -7.04 32.22 -9.55
CA VAL A 267 -7.03 33.26 -8.52
C VAL A 267 -7.44 34.56 -9.19
N ARG A 268 -8.44 35.23 -8.65
CA ARG A 268 -8.94 36.52 -9.15
C ARG A 268 -8.53 37.59 -8.15
N ALA A 269 -7.93 38.67 -8.63
CA ALA A 269 -7.45 39.78 -7.81
C ALA A 269 -7.82 41.14 -8.42
N ASN A 270 -9.00 41.22 -9.04
CA ASN A 270 -9.48 42.47 -9.59
C ASN A 270 -10.26 43.29 -8.56
N PHE A 271 -10.14 44.61 -8.67
CA PHE A 271 -10.85 45.58 -7.86
C PHE A 271 -11.51 46.59 -8.80
N ALA A 272 -12.64 47.16 -8.38
CA ALA A 272 -13.45 48.03 -9.24
C ALA A 272 -12.63 49.18 -9.87
N ASN A 273 -11.74 49.78 -9.09
CA ASN A 273 -10.86 50.88 -9.50
C ASN A 273 -9.60 50.91 -8.61
N PHE A 274 -8.60 51.73 -8.98
CA PHE A 274 -7.35 51.87 -8.23
C PHE A 274 -7.56 52.28 -6.76
N ALA A 275 -8.56 53.13 -6.48
CA ALA A 275 -8.89 53.57 -5.12
C ALA A 275 -9.47 52.45 -4.23
N SER A 276 -9.94 51.35 -4.83
CA SER A 276 -10.46 50.17 -4.14
C SER A 276 -9.35 49.17 -3.77
N PHE A 277 -8.10 49.44 -4.14
CA PHE A 277 -6.99 48.56 -3.81
C PHE A 277 -6.71 48.54 -2.30
N PRO A 278 -6.34 47.37 -1.74
CA PRO A 278 -5.90 47.25 -0.35
C PRO A 278 -4.69 48.15 -0.05
N ASN A 279 -4.38 48.37 1.23
CA ASN A 279 -3.19 49.14 1.58
C ASN A 279 -1.91 48.40 1.12
N TYR A 280 -1.13 49.01 0.23
CA TYR A 280 0.06 48.41 -0.37
C TYR A 280 1.12 47.96 0.64
N ALA A 281 1.24 48.65 1.79
CA ALA A 281 2.25 48.33 2.80
C ALA A 281 1.95 47.01 3.53
N ASN A 282 0.66 46.70 3.71
CA ASN A 282 0.21 45.47 4.37
C ASN A 282 0.20 44.27 3.42
N TYR A 283 0.18 44.51 2.12
CA TYR A 283 0.00 43.50 1.08
C TYR A 283 1.10 43.58 0.00
N SER A 284 2.34 43.91 0.37
CA SER A 284 3.46 43.94 -0.57
C SER A 284 3.58 42.60 -1.31
N GLY A 285 3.66 42.64 -2.65
CA GLY A 285 3.64 41.47 -3.52
C GLY A 285 2.25 41.09 -4.07
N LEU A 286 1.17 41.74 -3.60
CA LEU A 286 -0.17 41.55 -4.16
C LEU A 286 -0.21 41.99 -5.63
N PHE A 287 -0.61 41.08 -6.51
CA PHE A 287 -1.09 41.42 -7.85
C PHE A 287 -2.51 41.98 -7.75
N ALA A 288 -2.77 43.15 -8.33
CA ALA A 288 -4.08 43.79 -8.34
C ALA A 288 -4.42 44.24 -9.76
N LEU A 289 -5.60 43.87 -10.26
CA LEU A 289 -6.12 44.38 -11.53
C LEU A 289 -7.13 45.49 -11.25
N GLU A 290 -6.91 46.66 -11.82
CA GLU A 290 -7.94 47.68 -11.89
C GLU A 290 -8.96 47.29 -12.98
N GLU A 291 -10.18 46.95 -12.60
CA GLU A 291 -11.18 46.41 -13.54
C GLU A 291 -11.67 47.47 -14.54
N THR A 292 -11.86 48.72 -14.10
CA THR A 292 -12.37 49.79 -14.98
C THR A 292 -11.40 50.11 -16.12
N GLY A 293 -10.10 50.14 -15.83
CA GLY A 293 -9.04 50.46 -16.80
C GLY A 293 -8.37 49.24 -17.43
N LEU A 294 -8.67 48.03 -16.93
CA LEU A 294 -7.95 46.78 -17.23
C LEU A 294 -6.43 46.91 -17.03
N VAL A 295 -6.04 47.65 -15.98
CA VAL A 295 -4.63 47.96 -15.73
C VAL A 295 -4.08 47.08 -14.60
N PRO A 296 -3.07 46.25 -14.86
CA PRO A 296 -2.45 45.42 -13.83
C PRO A 296 -1.43 46.21 -12.99
N TYR A 297 -1.41 45.94 -11.69
CA TYR A 297 -0.48 46.50 -10.72
C TYR A 297 0.10 45.42 -9.81
N VAL A 298 1.26 45.72 -9.23
CA VAL A 298 1.82 44.97 -8.09
C VAL A 298 2.04 45.93 -6.91
N ALA A 299 1.61 45.54 -5.72
CA ALA A 299 1.88 46.29 -4.50
C ALA A 299 3.37 46.17 -4.12
N SER A 300 3.97 47.29 -3.72
CA SER A 300 5.28 47.37 -3.08
C SER A 300 5.18 48.10 -1.75
N GLN A 301 6.22 48.09 -0.94
CA GLN A 301 6.28 48.86 0.32
C GLN A 301 6.11 50.38 0.12
N SER A 302 6.34 50.90 -1.09
CA SER A 302 6.29 52.33 -1.40
C SER A 302 5.07 52.75 -2.23
N GLY A 303 4.20 51.82 -2.60
CA GLY A 303 3.03 52.09 -3.43
C GLY A 303 2.76 50.98 -4.45
N TYR A 304 1.69 51.15 -5.22
CA TYR A 304 1.37 50.27 -6.36
C TYR A 304 2.19 50.64 -7.59
N ILE A 305 2.82 49.63 -8.19
CA ILE A 305 3.59 49.75 -9.44
C ILE A 305 2.73 49.23 -10.57
N ARG A 306 2.46 50.07 -11.57
CA ARG A 306 1.73 49.69 -12.79
C ARG A 306 2.60 48.77 -13.65
N LEU A 307 2.09 47.61 -14.03
CA LEU A 307 2.76 46.71 -14.96
C LEU A 307 2.53 47.18 -16.41
N LEU A 308 3.45 46.80 -17.30
CA LEU A 308 3.28 46.99 -18.74
C LEU A 308 2.42 45.84 -19.28
N SER A 309 1.50 46.19 -20.16
CA SER A 309 0.59 45.31 -20.89
C SER A 309 0.76 45.55 -22.39
N GLU A 310 0.20 44.67 -23.23
CA GLU A 310 0.23 44.84 -24.70
C GLU A 310 -0.49 46.10 -25.19
N ASN A 311 -1.40 46.64 -24.38
CA ASN A 311 -2.17 47.84 -24.70
C ASN A 311 -1.41 49.13 -24.33
N ASP A 312 -0.20 49.01 -23.80
CA ASP A 312 0.62 50.14 -23.41
C ASP A 312 1.54 50.60 -24.55
N GLY A 313 1.57 51.92 -24.76
CA GLY A 313 2.52 52.52 -25.69
C GLY A 313 3.97 52.38 -25.22
N VAL A 314 4.90 52.34 -26.18
CA VAL A 314 6.34 52.15 -25.93
C VAL A 314 6.95 53.27 -25.08
N GLU A 315 6.34 54.46 -25.09
CA GLU A 315 6.73 55.61 -24.27
C GLU A 315 6.55 55.40 -22.76
N ARG A 316 5.83 54.36 -22.34
CA ARG A 316 5.73 54.00 -20.92
C ARG A 316 7.03 53.43 -20.35
N HIS A 317 7.95 52.99 -21.20
CA HIS A 317 9.31 52.68 -20.76
C HIS A 317 10.05 53.98 -20.42
N THR A 318 10.58 54.07 -19.20
CA THR A 318 11.23 55.30 -18.69
C THR A 318 12.44 55.75 -19.50
N ASN A 319 13.04 54.85 -20.29
CA ASN A 319 14.17 55.09 -21.16
C ASN A 319 13.79 55.12 -22.65
N VAL A 320 12.54 55.39 -22.99
CA VAL A 320 12.08 55.62 -24.36
C VAL A 320 11.41 56.98 -24.46
N THR A 321 11.83 57.78 -25.42
CA THR A 321 11.07 58.95 -25.86
C THR A 321 10.58 58.73 -27.28
N ILE A 322 9.34 59.11 -27.55
CA ILE A 322 8.76 59.11 -28.90
C ILE A 322 8.42 60.54 -29.37
N THR A 323 8.76 61.55 -28.56
CA THR A 323 8.52 62.94 -28.89
C THR A 323 9.24 63.30 -30.19
N GLY A 324 8.47 63.76 -31.19
CA GLY A 324 9.02 64.17 -32.49
C GLY A 324 9.29 63.04 -33.48
N ILE A 325 8.85 61.80 -33.21
CA ILE A 325 8.99 60.68 -34.15
C ILE A 325 8.30 60.99 -35.49
N SER A 326 9.01 60.76 -36.59
CA SER A 326 8.53 60.92 -37.96
C SER A 326 8.49 59.58 -38.70
N ASN A 327 7.74 59.51 -39.81
CA ASN A 327 7.71 58.31 -40.65
C ASN A 327 9.12 57.98 -41.17
N GLY A 328 9.57 56.74 -40.96
CA GLY A 328 10.90 56.27 -41.34
C GLY A 328 11.98 56.41 -40.26
N ASP A 329 11.65 57.04 -39.13
CA ASP A 329 12.54 57.04 -37.97
C ASP A 329 12.55 55.68 -37.26
N VAL A 330 13.68 55.34 -36.67
CA VAL A 330 13.85 54.22 -35.76
C VAL A 330 14.12 54.72 -34.34
N LEU A 331 13.78 53.92 -33.33
CA LEU A 331 14.23 54.18 -31.96
C LEU A 331 15.71 53.80 -31.83
N LYS A 332 16.56 54.81 -31.74
CA LYS A 332 18.02 54.66 -31.64
C LYS A 332 18.47 54.97 -30.22
N TRP A 333 19.32 54.12 -29.65
CA TRP A 333 19.93 54.41 -28.35
C TRP A 333 20.84 55.65 -28.44
N VAL A 334 20.52 56.68 -27.65
CA VAL A 334 21.30 57.91 -27.54
C VAL A 334 22.03 57.90 -26.20
N SER A 335 23.30 57.49 -26.22
CA SER A 335 24.11 57.31 -25.00
C SER A 335 24.23 58.58 -24.15
N GLY A 336 24.28 59.77 -24.76
CA GLY A 336 24.35 61.04 -24.05
C GLY A 336 23.12 61.35 -23.18
N ASN A 337 21.97 60.77 -23.53
CA ASN A 337 20.70 60.99 -22.83
C ASN A 337 20.25 59.73 -22.06
N GLY A 338 20.97 58.61 -22.19
CA GLY A 338 20.66 57.34 -21.52
C GLY A 338 19.30 56.75 -21.90
N ARG A 339 18.81 57.00 -23.12
CA ARG A 339 17.49 56.57 -23.59
C ARG A 339 17.44 56.33 -25.09
N PHE A 340 16.40 55.64 -25.56
CA PHE A 340 16.07 55.53 -26.97
C PHE A 340 15.33 56.79 -27.43
N GLU A 341 15.74 57.35 -28.57
CA GLU A 341 15.11 58.52 -29.19
C GLU A 341 14.85 58.25 -30.70
N PRO A 342 13.86 58.90 -31.32
CA PRO A 342 13.62 58.77 -32.76
C PRO A 342 14.78 59.35 -33.60
N SER A 343 15.21 58.64 -34.63
CA SER A 343 16.26 59.09 -35.56
C SER A 343 16.15 58.44 -36.93
N ALA A 344 16.54 59.15 -38.00
CA ALA A 344 16.50 58.66 -39.38
C ALA A 344 17.48 57.49 -39.66
N GLU A 345 17.10 56.58 -40.57
CA GLU A 345 17.90 55.44 -41.05
C GLU A 345 19.05 55.89 -41.99
N SER A 346 20.26 55.29 -41.92
CA SER A 346 21.42 55.68 -42.75
C SER A 346 22.26 54.45 -43.20
N GLY A 347 22.43 54.26 -44.53
CA GLY A 347 23.31 53.26 -45.15
C GLY A 347 24.10 53.83 -46.35
N GLY A 348 25.39 53.51 -46.49
CA GLY A 348 26.34 54.12 -47.45
C GLY A 348 26.53 53.40 -48.81
N SER A 349 26.90 54.15 -49.85
CA SER A 349 26.93 53.77 -51.29
C SER A 349 28.11 52.89 -51.75
N SER A 350 27.90 52.06 -52.79
CA SER A 350 28.91 51.14 -53.40
C SER A 350 29.41 51.58 -54.80
N LEU A 351 30.63 51.17 -55.17
CA LEU A 351 31.25 51.32 -56.50
C LEU A 351 30.84 50.15 -57.43
N ILE A 352 30.44 50.44 -58.68
CA ILE A 352 30.01 49.44 -59.68
C ILE A 352 31.11 49.23 -60.74
N VAL A 353 31.57 48.00 -60.95
CA VAL A 353 32.52 47.60 -62.01
C VAL A 353 31.76 46.96 -63.18
N GLN A 354 32.09 47.33 -64.42
CA GLN A 354 31.43 46.85 -65.63
C GLN A 354 32.44 46.21 -66.59
N GLU A 355 32.01 45.17 -67.32
CA GLU A 355 32.71 44.59 -68.48
C GLU A 355 31.80 44.73 -69.69
N GLU A 356 32.30 45.36 -70.76
CA GLU A 356 31.55 45.66 -72.00
C GLU A 356 30.13 46.25 -71.74
N GLY A 357 30.00 47.11 -70.71
CA GLY A 357 28.76 47.81 -70.36
C GLY A 357 27.78 47.04 -69.46
N SER A 358 28.14 45.85 -68.95
CA SER A 358 27.32 45.07 -68.02
C SER A 358 27.92 45.08 -66.61
N SER A 359 27.11 45.36 -65.59
CA SER A 359 27.57 45.37 -64.19
C SER A 359 27.95 43.95 -63.73
N LEU A 360 29.20 43.76 -63.36
CA LEU A 360 29.70 42.53 -62.78
C LEU A 360 29.41 42.58 -61.28
N SER A 361 28.31 41.95 -60.83
CA SER A 361 27.79 42.11 -59.48
C SER A 361 28.79 41.66 -58.41
N THR A 362 29.42 42.60 -57.70
CA THR A 362 29.78 42.52 -56.27
C THR A 362 30.55 43.78 -55.87
N ALA A 363 30.37 44.22 -54.63
CA ALA A 363 31.12 45.33 -54.05
C ALA A 363 32.60 44.93 -53.90
N ALA A 364 33.43 45.27 -54.90
CA ALA A 364 34.85 44.93 -54.89
C ALA A 364 35.60 45.76 -53.85
N SER A 365 36.44 45.10 -53.04
CA SER A 365 37.32 45.76 -52.06
C SER A 365 38.75 46.00 -52.59
N THR A 366 39.21 45.32 -53.65
CA THR A 366 40.56 45.52 -54.27
C THR A 366 40.64 45.01 -55.73
N LEU A 367 41.34 45.72 -56.63
CA LEU A 367 41.74 45.29 -58.00
C LEU A 367 43.28 45.37 -58.15
N ASN A 368 43.95 44.32 -58.67
CA ASN A 368 45.42 44.23 -58.79
C ASN A 368 45.89 43.95 -60.24
N PHE A 369 46.85 44.71 -60.76
CA PHE A 369 47.42 44.54 -62.12
C PHE A 369 48.94 44.25 -62.04
N VAL A 370 49.44 43.24 -62.77
CA VAL A 370 50.84 42.77 -62.73
C VAL A 370 51.42 42.49 -64.14
N GLY A 371 52.72 42.70 -64.35
CA GLY A 371 53.45 42.37 -65.59
C GLY A 371 54.33 43.53 -66.10
N SER A 372 55.44 43.22 -66.77
CA SER A 372 56.42 44.24 -67.25
C SER A 372 55.88 45.12 -68.38
N ALA A 373 54.78 44.71 -69.03
CA ALA A 373 54.08 45.48 -70.04
C ALA A 373 52.96 46.39 -69.46
N VAL A 374 52.69 46.33 -68.15
CA VAL A 374 51.61 47.08 -67.50
C VAL A 374 52.18 48.28 -66.74
N THR A 375 51.70 49.49 -67.05
CA THR A 375 52.00 50.70 -66.28
C THR A 375 50.72 51.30 -65.72
N ALA A 376 50.61 51.41 -64.39
CA ALA A 376 49.48 52.04 -63.69
C ALA A 376 49.88 53.42 -63.16
N THR A 377 49.09 54.46 -63.45
CA THR A 377 49.39 55.86 -63.06
C THR A 377 48.18 56.62 -62.50
N GLY A 378 48.43 57.67 -61.68
CA GLY A 378 47.44 58.65 -61.21
C GLY A 378 47.27 58.77 -59.68
N SER A 379 46.97 59.97 -59.17
CA SER A 379 46.57 60.25 -57.77
C SER A 379 45.16 60.88 -57.72
N GLY A 380 44.36 60.58 -56.68
CA GLY A 380 42.94 60.96 -56.60
C GLY A 380 41.96 59.87 -57.07
N ALA A 381 40.73 60.25 -57.39
CA ALA A 381 39.62 59.32 -57.69
C ALA A 381 39.78 58.52 -58.99
N THR A 382 40.65 58.94 -59.91
CA THR A 382 40.89 58.26 -61.19
C THR A 382 42.27 57.60 -61.23
N LYS A 383 42.38 56.44 -61.90
CA LYS A 383 43.61 55.69 -62.16
C LYS A 383 43.61 55.24 -63.63
N THR A 384 44.76 55.31 -64.31
CA THR A 384 44.92 54.89 -65.72
C THR A 384 45.87 53.69 -65.81
N ILE A 385 45.50 52.68 -66.61
CA ILE A 385 46.29 51.46 -66.84
C ILE A 385 46.64 51.35 -68.34
N THR A 386 47.92 51.19 -68.69
CA THR A 386 48.42 51.08 -70.08
C THR A 386 49.13 49.73 -70.32
N ILE A 387 48.91 49.10 -71.48
CA ILE A 387 49.56 47.84 -71.93
C ILE A 387 50.21 48.02 -73.31
N THR A 388 51.51 47.74 -73.46
CA THR A 388 52.27 47.82 -74.73
C THR A 388 52.66 46.44 -75.29
N GLY A 389 52.40 46.15 -76.58
CA GLY A 389 52.64 44.84 -77.25
C GLY A 389 53.96 44.69 -78.05
N GLY A 390 54.26 43.48 -78.58
CA GLY A 390 55.57 43.02 -79.14
C GLY A 390 55.93 43.38 -80.60
N ALA A 391 57.01 42.74 -81.15
CA ALA A 391 57.69 43.08 -82.42
C ALA A 391 56.79 43.07 -83.68
N SER A 392 57.01 44.05 -84.57
CA SER A 392 56.13 44.38 -85.70
C SER A 392 56.81 44.34 -87.09
N ALA A 393 58.13 44.18 -87.16
CA ALA A 393 58.92 44.04 -88.39
C ALA A 393 60.07 43.02 -88.25
N LEU A 394 60.59 42.48 -89.37
CA LEU A 394 61.71 41.51 -89.38
C LEU A 394 62.98 42.03 -88.69
N ASN A 395 63.25 43.33 -88.80
CA ASN A 395 64.41 43.96 -88.13
C ASN A 395 64.15 44.30 -86.66
N ASP A 396 62.93 44.08 -86.14
CA ASP A 396 62.66 44.14 -84.70
C ASP A 396 63.18 42.87 -83.99
N LEU A 397 63.54 41.84 -84.77
CA LEU A 397 64.29 40.67 -84.31
C LEU A 397 65.79 41.02 -84.26
N SER A 398 66.44 40.65 -83.17
CA SER A 398 67.83 41.04 -82.89
C SER A 398 68.89 40.28 -83.72
N ASP A 399 68.51 39.24 -84.47
CA ASP A 399 69.42 38.32 -85.19
C ASP A 399 69.31 38.39 -86.73
N VAL A 400 68.54 39.36 -87.26
CA VAL A 400 68.35 39.59 -88.69
C VAL A 400 69.00 40.91 -89.11
N THR A 401 69.83 40.86 -90.15
CA THR A 401 70.33 42.08 -90.81
C THR A 401 69.88 42.08 -92.26
N ASN A 402 68.77 42.77 -92.54
CA ASN A 402 68.19 42.88 -93.87
C ASN A 402 68.06 44.36 -94.26
N SER A 403 69.09 44.89 -94.94
CA SER A 403 69.23 46.34 -95.14
C SER A 403 68.58 46.89 -96.41
N SER A 404 68.33 46.09 -97.45
CA SER A 404 67.60 46.47 -98.68
C SER A 404 67.43 45.27 -99.63
N PRO A 405 66.47 44.36 -99.40
CA PRO A 405 66.27 43.20 -100.27
C PRO A 405 65.65 43.62 -101.60
N VAL A 406 66.17 43.11 -102.72
CA VAL A 406 65.57 43.21 -104.07
C VAL A 406 65.31 41.82 -104.63
N ALA A 407 64.53 41.72 -105.71
CA ALA A 407 64.23 40.43 -106.34
C ALA A 407 65.52 39.71 -106.77
N GLY A 408 65.65 38.43 -106.41
CA GLY A 408 66.83 37.62 -106.68
C GLY A 408 67.86 37.57 -105.54
N HIS A 409 67.71 38.40 -104.50
CA HIS A 409 68.49 38.24 -103.28
C HIS A 409 68.00 37.07 -102.43
N THR A 410 68.93 36.36 -101.81
CA THR A 410 68.65 35.28 -100.86
C THR A 410 69.26 35.62 -99.51
N LEU A 411 68.54 35.36 -98.40
CA LEU A 411 69.16 35.37 -97.08
C LEU A 411 69.99 34.08 -96.92
N VAL A 412 71.27 34.23 -96.62
CA VAL A 412 72.21 33.15 -96.39
C VAL A 412 72.85 33.37 -95.03
N TYR A 413 72.95 32.28 -94.26
CA TYR A 413 73.68 32.30 -93.01
C TYR A 413 75.19 32.33 -93.31
N ASN A 414 75.87 33.41 -92.91
CA ASN A 414 77.31 33.57 -93.15
C ASN A 414 78.20 32.99 -92.04
N GLY A 415 77.60 32.46 -90.97
CA GLY A 415 78.30 31.98 -89.78
C GLY A 415 77.89 32.68 -88.47
N SER A 416 77.33 33.89 -88.53
CA SER A 416 76.95 34.68 -87.33
C SER A 416 75.56 35.33 -87.38
N ALA A 417 75.04 35.66 -88.56
CA ALA A 417 73.72 36.26 -88.74
C ALA A 417 73.13 35.85 -90.09
N TRP A 418 71.82 36.03 -90.25
CA TRP A 418 71.17 35.94 -91.55
C TRP A 418 71.45 37.22 -92.35
N VAL A 419 72.18 37.09 -93.46
CA VAL A 419 72.60 38.21 -94.31
C VAL A 419 72.20 38.01 -95.77
N GLN A 420 72.13 39.10 -96.52
CA GLN A 420 71.66 39.13 -97.92
C GLN A 420 72.78 38.76 -98.92
N ALA A 421 72.54 37.82 -99.85
CA ALA A 421 73.45 37.44 -100.95
C ALA A 421 72.89 37.84 -102.33
N THR A 422 73.76 38.11 -103.32
CA THR A 422 73.44 38.81 -104.58
C THR A 422 73.30 37.93 -105.85
N THR A 423 73.58 36.63 -105.77
CA THR A 423 73.41 35.68 -106.90
C THR A 423 72.77 34.39 -106.39
N PRO A 424 72.15 33.57 -107.26
CA PRO A 424 71.81 32.20 -106.90
C PRO A 424 73.06 31.45 -106.45
N VAL A 425 73.00 30.90 -105.23
CA VAL A 425 74.10 30.17 -104.63
C VAL A 425 73.81 28.67 -104.71
N SER A 426 74.81 27.91 -105.14
CA SER A 426 74.83 26.45 -105.05
C SER A 426 76.06 26.00 -104.28
N GLN A 427 75.92 24.93 -103.49
CA GLN A 427 77.01 24.44 -102.64
C GLN A 427 77.32 22.97 -102.96
N LEU A 428 78.61 22.69 -103.15
CA LEU A 428 79.17 21.35 -103.26
C LEU A 428 80.14 21.13 -102.10
N LEU A 429 80.02 19.99 -101.43
CA LEU A 429 81.03 19.52 -100.49
C LEU A 429 82.04 18.66 -101.25
N VAL A 430 83.32 18.99 -101.14
CA VAL A 430 84.43 18.26 -101.75
C VAL A 430 85.10 17.41 -100.69
N THR A 431 85.20 16.10 -100.93
CA THR A 431 85.95 15.14 -100.10
C THR A 431 86.96 14.39 -100.96
N ALA A 432 87.77 13.50 -100.37
CA ALA A 432 88.75 12.71 -101.11
C ALA A 432 88.59 11.21 -100.84
N ASN A 433 88.87 10.41 -101.86
CA ASN A 433 89.17 9.00 -101.73
C ASN A 433 90.70 8.86 -101.63
N GLY A 434 91.21 8.88 -100.39
CA GLY A 434 92.65 8.90 -100.12
C GLY A 434 93.41 9.96 -100.93
N SER A 435 94.54 9.59 -101.52
CA SER A 435 95.31 10.45 -102.42
C SER A 435 95.03 10.20 -103.91
N SER A 436 94.00 9.43 -104.25
CA SER A 436 93.71 9.01 -105.62
C SER A 436 92.64 9.83 -106.32
N ALA A 437 91.59 10.30 -105.64
CA ALA A 437 90.50 11.05 -106.29
C ALA A 437 89.77 12.07 -105.40
N PHE A 438 89.19 13.10 -106.00
CA PHE A 438 88.16 13.94 -105.36
C PHE A 438 86.76 13.33 -105.52
N LEU A 439 85.92 13.53 -104.50
CA LEU A 439 84.51 13.15 -104.45
C LEU A 439 83.66 14.37 -104.12
N PHE A 440 82.40 14.39 -104.57
CA PHE A 440 81.49 15.52 -104.38
C PHE A 440 80.11 15.09 -103.90
N THR A 441 79.52 15.88 -103.00
CA THR A 441 78.08 15.85 -102.66
C THR A 441 77.49 17.26 -102.76
N GLY A 442 76.16 17.36 -102.88
CA GLY A 442 75.49 18.65 -103.03
C GLY A 442 75.34 19.07 -104.50
N ALA A 443 74.69 20.23 -104.70
CA ALA A 443 74.29 20.82 -105.99
C ALA A 443 74.24 19.85 -107.20
N GLY A 444 73.20 19.02 -107.26
CA GLY A 444 72.94 18.12 -108.40
C GLY A 444 73.44 16.69 -108.24
N PHE A 445 74.25 16.39 -107.21
CA PHE A 445 74.60 15.02 -106.84
C PHE A 445 73.61 14.45 -105.81
N PRO A 446 72.80 13.41 -106.15
CA PRO A 446 71.85 12.81 -105.21
C PRO A 446 72.53 12.02 -104.07
N SER A 447 73.78 11.60 -104.27
CA SER A 447 74.67 10.96 -103.30
C SER A 447 76.12 11.32 -103.61
N THR A 448 77.08 10.86 -102.81
CA THR A 448 78.51 11.06 -103.11
C THR A 448 78.84 10.57 -104.51
N SER A 449 79.53 11.39 -105.29
CA SER A 449 79.97 11.06 -106.64
C SER A 449 80.92 9.84 -106.66
N GLY A 450 81.15 9.28 -107.85
CA GLY A 450 82.32 8.41 -108.06
C GLY A 450 83.64 9.20 -108.03
N ASP A 451 84.76 8.51 -108.21
CA ASP A 451 86.10 9.10 -108.26
C ASP A 451 86.23 10.11 -109.41
N ASN A 452 86.60 11.35 -109.09
CA ASN A 452 86.88 12.42 -110.05
C ASN A 452 85.78 12.63 -111.13
N PRO A 453 84.52 12.91 -110.74
CA PRO A 453 83.45 13.09 -111.71
C PRO A 453 83.68 14.33 -112.59
N ALA A 454 83.12 14.34 -113.79
CA ALA A 454 82.97 15.60 -114.51
C ALA A 454 81.98 16.51 -113.75
N LEU A 455 82.36 17.75 -113.49
CA LEU A 455 81.49 18.75 -112.88
C LEU A 455 80.77 19.55 -113.96
N HIS A 456 79.51 19.91 -113.71
CA HIS A 456 78.70 20.70 -114.64
C HIS A 456 78.24 21.98 -113.94
N LEU A 457 78.78 23.11 -114.38
CA LEU A 457 78.47 24.42 -113.82
C LEU A 457 77.72 25.28 -114.84
N LYS A 458 76.90 26.20 -114.34
CA LYS A 458 76.16 27.17 -115.15
C LYS A 458 76.77 28.56 -115.03
N LYS A 459 76.94 29.23 -116.16
CA LYS A 459 77.30 30.64 -116.19
C LYS A 459 76.23 31.50 -115.48
N GLY A 460 76.66 32.50 -114.72
CA GLY A 460 75.82 33.38 -113.90
C GLY A 460 75.62 32.93 -112.45
N ASN A 461 76.00 31.71 -112.09
CA ASN A 461 75.84 31.17 -110.74
C ASN A 461 77.12 31.29 -109.91
N THR A 462 76.95 31.35 -108.58
CA THR A 462 78.06 31.24 -107.63
C THR A 462 78.05 29.88 -106.97
N TYR A 463 79.16 29.16 -107.10
CA TYR A 463 79.33 27.84 -106.52
C TYR A 463 80.31 27.90 -105.36
N TYR A 464 79.91 27.30 -104.24
CA TYR A 464 80.75 27.12 -103.08
C TYR A 464 81.24 25.67 -103.07
N PHE A 465 82.51 25.45 -103.42
CA PHE A 465 83.19 24.18 -103.23
C PHE A 465 83.78 24.16 -101.82
N ILE A 466 83.06 23.54 -100.89
CA ILE A 466 83.53 23.39 -99.51
C ILE A 466 84.56 22.28 -99.51
N ASN A 467 85.84 22.63 -99.52
CA ASN A 467 86.91 21.65 -99.44
C ASN A 467 87.00 21.09 -98.03
N ASN A 468 86.54 19.85 -97.89
CA ASN A 468 86.65 19.02 -96.69
C ASN A 468 87.40 17.71 -96.99
N SER A 469 88.26 17.73 -98.02
CA SER A 469 88.99 16.54 -98.47
C SER A 469 90.24 16.22 -97.63
N GLY A 470 90.52 17.01 -96.59
CA GLY A 470 91.70 16.89 -95.73
C GLY A 470 92.79 17.88 -96.16
N GLY A 471 93.51 18.46 -95.18
CA GLY A 471 94.45 19.58 -95.38
C GLY A 471 95.62 19.35 -96.35
N SER A 472 95.78 18.13 -96.87
CA SER A 472 96.79 17.74 -97.85
C SER A 472 96.28 17.69 -99.30
N HIS A 473 95.01 18.04 -99.54
CA HIS A 473 94.34 17.98 -100.85
C HIS A 473 93.85 19.36 -101.32
N PRO A 474 94.76 20.27 -101.73
CA PRO A 474 94.41 21.58 -102.26
C PRO A 474 93.60 21.49 -103.55
N PHE A 475 92.33 21.92 -103.52
CA PHE A 475 91.42 21.88 -104.65
C PHE A 475 91.60 23.12 -105.54
N ARG A 476 92.21 22.94 -106.72
CA ARG A 476 92.49 24.03 -107.66
C ARG A 476 91.66 23.92 -108.92
N ILE A 477 91.03 25.02 -109.33
CA ILE A 477 90.46 25.19 -110.66
C ILE A 477 91.53 25.74 -111.61
N GLN A 478 91.69 25.12 -112.77
CA GLN A 478 92.77 25.39 -113.73
C GLN A 478 92.30 25.26 -115.19
N SER A 479 92.98 25.94 -116.12
CA SER A 479 92.61 26.01 -117.54
C SER A 479 93.26 24.93 -118.41
N THR A 480 94.29 24.25 -117.92
CA THR A 480 94.97 23.13 -118.61
C THR A 480 95.08 21.91 -117.69
N THR A 481 95.25 20.72 -118.27
CA THR A 481 95.26 19.43 -117.52
C THR A 481 96.60 19.13 -116.84
N GLY A 482 96.56 18.34 -115.76
CA GLY A 482 97.72 17.81 -115.05
C GLY A 482 98.18 18.66 -113.86
N THR A 483 99.03 18.10 -112.98
CA THR A 483 99.47 18.75 -111.73
C THR A 483 100.19 20.09 -111.97
N GLY A 484 100.88 20.23 -113.10
CA GLY A 484 101.54 21.46 -113.56
C GLY A 484 100.65 22.40 -114.39
N GLY A 485 99.34 22.17 -114.47
CA GLY A 485 98.40 22.99 -115.24
C GLY A 485 98.30 24.44 -114.75
N THR A 486 97.85 25.33 -115.64
CA THR A 486 97.76 26.78 -115.40
C THR A 486 96.51 27.11 -114.57
N ALA A 487 96.67 27.70 -113.39
CA ALA A 487 95.55 28.08 -112.52
C ALA A 487 94.57 29.05 -113.21
N TYR A 488 93.27 28.85 -113.02
CA TYR A 488 92.22 29.75 -113.47
C TYR A 488 91.66 30.50 -112.26
N ASN A 489 92.04 31.77 -112.09
CA ASN A 489 91.68 32.58 -110.92
C ASN A 489 90.55 33.58 -111.18
N THR A 490 90.15 33.79 -112.44
CA THR A 490 89.06 34.71 -112.76
C THR A 490 87.76 34.22 -112.15
N GLY A 491 87.17 35.02 -111.24
CA GLY A 491 85.95 34.65 -110.52
C GLY A 491 86.13 33.59 -109.43
N VAL A 492 87.36 33.12 -109.16
CA VAL A 492 87.63 32.11 -108.12
C VAL A 492 88.29 32.79 -106.92
N THR A 493 87.64 32.74 -105.76
CA THR A 493 88.20 33.13 -104.47
C THR A 493 88.67 31.89 -103.72
N ASN A 494 89.81 32.01 -103.04
CA ASN A 494 90.42 30.92 -102.26
C ASN A 494 90.83 29.70 -103.11
N ASN A 495 91.25 29.94 -104.36
CA ASN A 495 91.65 28.87 -105.29
C ASN A 495 92.86 28.09 -104.75
N ALA A 496 92.88 26.77 -104.94
CA ALA A 496 93.90 25.85 -104.43
C ALA A 496 93.97 25.75 -102.89
N ALA A 497 92.96 26.21 -102.15
CA ALA A 497 92.91 26.02 -100.71
C ALA A 497 92.73 24.54 -100.33
N SER A 498 93.44 24.11 -99.29
CA SER A 498 93.33 22.76 -98.74
C SER A 498 92.13 22.56 -97.81
N SER A 499 91.43 23.63 -97.44
CA SER A 499 90.20 23.57 -96.66
C SER A 499 89.35 24.84 -96.83
N GLY A 500 88.07 24.74 -96.46
CA GLY A 500 87.13 25.86 -96.49
C GLY A 500 86.48 26.06 -97.86
N ALA A 501 85.71 27.14 -98.01
CA ALA A 501 85.01 27.42 -99.25
C ALA A 501 85.97 27.96 -100.31
N ILE A 502 86.07 27.25 -101.44
CA ILE A 502 86.54 27.79 -102.71
C ILE A 502 85.31 28.29 -103.44
N ILE A 503 85.22 29.60 -103.63
CA ILE A 503 84.04 30.24 -104.19
C ILE A 503 84.33 30.52 -105.65
N PHE A 504 83.57 29.91 -106.54
CA PHE A 504 83.66 30.17 -107.96
C PHE A 504 82.41 30.87 -108.44
N HIS A 505 82.57 32.16 -108.73
CA HIS A 505 81.60 32.91 -109.51
C HIS A 505 81.86 32.65 -110.99
N VAL A 506 80.94 31.93 -111.63
CA VAL A 506 81.07 31.54 -113.03
C VAL A 506 80.54 32.67 -113.90
N SER A 507 81.40 33.58 -114.33
CA SER A 507 81.00 34.68 -115.21
C SER A 507 80.58 34.18 -116.59
N MET A 508 79.82 34.99 -117.34
CA MET A 508 79.34 34.63 -118.69
C MET A 508 80.48 34.38 -119.69
N ASP A 509 81.64 35.00 -119.47
CA ASP A 509 82.82 34.85 -120.35
C ASP A 509 83.74 33.70 -119.93
N THR A 510 83.37 32.93 -118.90
CA THR A 510 84.15 31.77 -118.45
C THR A 510 84.28 30.75 -119.60
N PRO A 511 85.49 30.20 -119.85
CA PRO A 511 85.69 29.16 -120.86
C PRO A 511 84.77 27.96 -120.64
N ALA A 512 84.31 27.34 -121.73
CA ALA A 512 83.38 26.20 -121.67
C ALA A 512 83.98 24.95 -121.01
N THR A 513 85.31 24.87 -120.95
CA THR A 513 86.04 23.76 -120.32
C THR A 513 87.12 24.31 -119.41
N LEU A 514 87.05 23.93 -118.14
CA LEU A 514 88.11 24.07 -117.15
C LEU A 514 88.36 22.69 -116.53
N TYR A 515 89.33 22.62 -115.64
CA TYR A 515 89.66 21.39 -114.91
C TYR A 515 89.77 21.70 -113.42
N TYR A 516 89.48 20.72 -112.59
CA TYR A 516 89.93 20.74 -111.21
C TYR A 516 91.07 19.75 -111.02
N GLN A 517 91.98 20.09 -110.11
CA GLN A 517 93.19 19.32 -109.85
C GLN A 517 93.61 19.51 -108.40
N CYS A 518 94.02 18.42 -107.76
CA CYS A 518 94.77 18.51 -106.52
C CYS A 518 96.19 18.91 -106.87
N THR A 519 96.67 20.04 -106.35
CA THR A 519 98.03 20.50 -106.67
C THR A 519 99.11 19.59 -106.06
N SER A 520 98.78 18.83 -105.02
CA SER A 520 99.67 17.87 -104.37
C SER A 520 99.65 16.46 -104.99
N HIS A 521 98.55 16.04 -105.65
CA HIS A 521 98.34 14.65 -106.05
C HIS A 521 97.84 14.57 -107.49
N GLY A 522 98.64 13.99 -108.38
CA GLY A 522 98.34 13.96 -109.82
C GLY A 522 97.08 13.18 -110.18
N GLY A 523 96.73 12.13 -109.43
CA GLY A 523 95.54 11.31 -109.68
C GLY A 523 94.22 12.01 -109.39
N MET A 524 94.21 13.07 -108.58
CA MET A 524 92.98 13.76 -108.17
C MET A 524 92.67 14.92 -109.10
N ASN A 525 92.07 14.61 -110.25
CA ASN A 525 91.76 15.61 -111.26
C ASN A 525 90.51 15.24 -112.04
N GLY A 526 89.83 16.23 -112.59
CA GLY A 526 88.69 16.01 -113.46
C GLY A 526 88.32 17.25 -114.26
N THR A 527 87.35 17.08 -115.16
CA THR A 527 86.90 18.15 -116.06
C THR A 527 85.73 18.92 -115.45
N ILE A 528 85.70 20.22 -115.68
CA ILE A 528 84.58 21.10 -115.38
C ILE A 528 84.00 21.58 -116.71
N ASN A 529 82.79 21.12 -117.00
CA ASN A 529 82.00 21.54 -118.15
C ASN A 529 81.12 22.74 -117.77
N ILE A 530 81.25 23.84 -118.49
CA ILE A 530 80.58 25.10 -118.19
C ILE A 530 79.65 25.46 -119.35
N THR A 531 78.36 25.59 -119.04
CA THR A 531 77.30 25.91 -120.02
C THR A 531 76.54 27.17 -119.68
#